data_AF-A0A3B8WGD2-F1
#
_entry.id   AF-A0A3B8WGD2-F1
#
_cell.length_a   1.000
_cell.length_b   1.000
_cell.length_c   1.000
_cell.angle_alpha   90.00
_cell.angle_beta   90.00
_cell.angle_gamma   90.00
#
_symmetry.space_group_name_H-M   'P 1'
#
loop_
_entity.id
_entity.type
_entity.pdbx_description
1 polymer ?
#
loop_
_entity_poly.entity_id
_entity_poly.type
_entity_poly.pdbx_seq_one_letter_code
_entity_poly.pdbx_strand_id
1 'polypeptide(L)'
;SLSLHQLLTLYAERPQARLAAAQKFIASRLGDAAILAAVLLIWNHYGSFRIPEIYALGEDLGRESQSLTIASVLLAVAAALKCAQLPFHGWLIRVMEAPTPVSALLHAGVVNLGGFLWLRLFPVFEGFTAGHMILLVVGGATAIVAVFTMMTQNSAKHGLVWSTNAQMGFMLFEIALGAYTLALLHLLAHSLYKAHSFLAVGRTVKVSRIAFSEQISKSQAGLALLASGLAAALLWQAPQLVAHKPVLAALLVFAVGAAVLGTPGASQKGARVVVLLLAVTLVPLYGVLNWLLSTALPQTAHTALPVGAEWFAWVILAVLFMLSLVLFARPQGVVAQKLHWHFSQGLYLDKPFEKLTRRWAQTWLNAHGKPADIRLRHGALTGERS
;
A
#
# COMPACT_ATOMS: atom_id res chain seq x y z
N SER A 1 2.75 -19.60 -1.39
CA SER A 1 1.73 -19.46 -0.32
C SER A 1 1.83 -20.55 0.73
N LEU A 2 1.99 -21.83 0.34
CA LEU A 2 2.16 -22.96 1.24
C LEU A 2 3.40 -22.82 2.14
N SER A 3 4.58 -22.56 1.56
CA SER A 3 5.82 -22.37 2.33
C SER A 3 5.72 -21.19 3.31
N LEU A 4 5.09 -20.09 2.89
CA LEU A 4 4.85 -18.96 3.78
C LEU A 4 3.94 -19.34 4.95
N HIS A 5 2.93 -20.19 4.76
CA HIS A 5 2.06 -20.62 5.86
C HIS A 5 2.85 -21.36 6.95
N GLN A 6 3.82 -22.20 6.57
CA GLN A 6 4.74 -22.85 7.51
C GLN A 6 5.58 -21.83 8.28
N LEU A 7 6.13 -20.82 7.60
CA LEU A 7 6.90 -19.76 8.24
C LEU A 7 6.06 -18.91 9.21
N LEU A 8 4.78 -18.66 8.89
CA LEU A 8 3.86 -17.93 9.78
C LEU A 8 3.41 -18.76 10.99
N THR A 9 3.53 -20.09 10.91
CA THR A 9 3.14 -21.02 11.98
C THR A 9 4.35 -21.59 12.72
N LEU A 10 5.52 -20.94 12.64
CA LEU A 10 6.72 -21.36 13.38
C LEU A 10 6.47 -21.45 14.89
N TYR A 11 5.71 -20.49 15.44
CA TYR A 11 5.24 -20.47 16.83
C TYR A 11 3.80 -21.00 16.92
N ALA A 12 3.58 -22.25 16.50
CA ALA A 12 2.25 -22.87 16.40
C ALA A 12 1.52 -22.99 17.74
N GLU A 13 2.24 -22.99 18.85
CA GLU A 13 1.70 -22.97 20.21
C GLU A 13 0.92 -21.68 20.51
N ARG A 14 1.19 -20.58 19.78
CA ARG A 14 0.47 -19.32 19.94
C ARG A 14 -0.80 -19.32 19.09
N PRO A 15 -2.00 -19.24 19.71
CA PRO A 15 -3.26 -19.29 18.96
C PRO A 15 -3.41 -18.13 17.98
N GLN A 16 -2.83 -16.97 18.31
CA GLN A 16 -2.84 -15.79 17.43
C GLN A 16 -2.04 -16.01 16.14
N ALA A 17 -0.88 -16.68 16.21
CA ALA A 17 -0.07 -17.00 15.04
C ALA A 17 -0.81 -17.93 14.08
N ARG A 18 -1.45 -18.99 14.62
CA ARG A 18 -2.30 -19.91 13.86
C ARG A 18 -3.48 -19.20 13.19
N LEU A 19 -4.17 -18.33 13.93
CA LEU A 19 -5.31 -17.59 13.39
C LEU A 19 -4.89 -16.65 12.25
N ALA A 20 -3.82 -15.87 12.45
CA ALA A 20 -3.31 -14.96 11.42
C ALA A 20 -2.86 -15.72 10.16
N ALA A 21 -2.15 -16.83 10.33
CA ALA A 21 -1.71 -17.68 9.22
C ALA A 21 -2.88 -18.28 8.43
N ALA A 22 -3.95 -18.69 9.12
CA ALA A 22 -5.17 -19.21 8.50
C ALA A 22 -5.92 -18.11 7.73
N GLN A 23 -6.10 -16.92 8.31
CA GLN A 23 -6.75 -15.79 7.63
C GLN A 23 -6.00 -15.36 6.37
N LYS A 24 -4.65 -15.28 6.46
CA LYS A 24 -3.80 -15.04 5.30
C LYS A 24 -3.96 -16.13 4.24
N PHE A 25 -4.08 -17.39 4.65
CA PHE A 25 -4.27 -18.50 3.73
C PHE A 25 -5.59 -18.39 2.99
N ILE A 26 -6.69 -18.12 3.69
CA ILE A 26 -8.02 -17.89 3.10
C ILE A 26 -7.97 -16.73 2.10
N ALA A 27 -7.45 -15.57 2.50
CA ALA A 27 -7.32 -14.41 1.60
C ALA A 27 -6.48 -14.75 0.36
N SER A 28 -5.37 -15.48 0.53
CA SER A 28 -4.55 -15.92 -0.59
C SER A 28 -5.30 -16.86 -1.53
N ARG A 29 -6.12 -17.79 -1.02
CA ARG A 29 -6.89 -18.75 -1.83
C ARG A 29 -8.00 -18.08 -2.61
N LEU A 30 -8.72 -17.14 -1.99
CA LEU A 30 -9.71 -16.32 -2.69
C LEU A 30 -9.05 -15.51 -3.82
N GLY A 31 -7.87 -14.94 -3.57
CA GLY A 31 -7.10 -14.25 -4.59
C GLY A 31 -6.64 -15.18 -5.72
N ASP A 32 -6.17 -16.39 -5.39
CA ASP A 32 -5.77 -17.38 -6.40
C ASP A 32 -6.96 -17.82 -7.28
N ALA A 33 -8.13 -18.03 -6.68
CA ALA A 33 -9.35 -18.36 -7.43
C ALA A 33 -9.76 -17.24 -8.40
N ALA A 34 -9.70 -15.98 -7.96
CA ALA A 34 -9.96 -14.83 -8.82
C ALA A 34 -8.95 -14.72 -9.97
N ILE A 35 -7.66 -14.96 -9.71
CA ILE A 35 -6.62 -14.99 -10.76
C ILE A 35 -6.90 -16.11 -11.76
N LEU A 36 -7.21 -17.33 -11.30
CA LEU A 36 -7.50 -18.45 -12.19
C LEU A 36 -8.70 -18.16 -13.09
N ALA A 37 -9.78 -17.61 -12.53
CA ALA A 37 -10.94 -17.21 -13.31
C ALA A 37 -10.61 -16.11 -14.34
N ALA A 38 -9.81 -15.10 -13.97
CA ALA A 38 -9.35 -14.06 -14.89
C ALA A 38 -8.49 -14.63 -16.02
N VAL A 39 -7.55 -15.53 -15.71
CA VAL A 39 -6.68 -16.18 -16.70
C VAL A 39 -7.50 -17.01 -17.69
N LEU A 40 -8.52 -17.74 -17.23
CA LEU A 40 -9.41 -18.49 -18.10
C LEU A 40 -10.21 -17.58 -19.03
N LEU A 41 -10.67 -16.41 -18.56
CA LEU A 41 -11.37 -15.43 -19.39
C LEU A 41 -10.45 -14.77 -20.43
N ILE A 42 -9.21 -14.46 -20.05
CA ILE A 42 -8.19 -13.95 -20.99
C ILE A 42 -7.88 -15.01 -22.05
N TRP A 43 -7.71 -16.27 -21.64
CA TRP A 43 -7.51 -17.38 -22.57
C TRP A 43 -8.72 -17.60 -23.49
N ASN A 44 -9.95 -17.46 -23.00
CA ASN A 44 -11.15 -17.57 -23.83
C ASN A 44 -11.21 -16.49 -24.93
N HIS A 45 -10.61 -15.31 -24.69
CA HIS A 45 -10.56 -14.23 -25.68
C HIS A 45 -9.39 -14.40 -26.66
N TYR A 46 -8.18 -14.72 -26.17
CA TYR A 46 -6.96 -14.75 -26.99
C TYR A 46 -6.52 -16.14 -27.44
N GLY A 47 -7.07 -17.22 -26.87
CA GLY A 47 -6.66 -18.59 -27.15
C GLY A 47 -5.26 -18.98 -26.65
N SER A 48 -4.54 -18.10 -25.95
CA SER A 48 -3.16 -18.35 -25.49
C SER A 48 -2.98 -18.06 -24.00
N PHE A 49 -2.06 -18.79 -23.37
CA PHE A 49 -1.56 -18.52 -22.01
C PHE A 49 -0.21 -17.79 -22.01
N ARG A 50 0.39 -17.56 -23.18
CA ARG A 50 1.70 -16.93 -23.31
C ARG A 50 1.53 -15.42 -23.45
N ILE A 51 2.02 -14.68 -22.45
CA ILE A 51 1.89 -13.21 -22.40
C ILE A 51 2.37 -12.52 -23.69
N PRO A 52 3.53 -12.87 -24.30
CA PRO A 52 3.95 -12.24 -25.56
C PRO A 52 2.98 -12.48 -26.72
N GLU A 53 2.38 -13.66 -26.81
CA GLU A 53 1.37 -13.98 -27.84
C GLU A 53 0.07 -13.21 -27.60
N ILE A 54 -0.38 -13.13 -26.34
CA ILE A 54 -1.54 -12.32 -25.95
C ILE A 54 -1.35 -10.85 -26.36
N TYR A 55 -0.16 -10.29 -26.15
CA TYR A 55 0.13 -8.90 -26.52
C TYR A 55 0.04 -8.66 -28.02
N ALA A 56 0.61 -9.57 -28.82
CA ALA A 56 0.56 -9.51 -30.28
C ALA A 56 -0.89 -9.63 -30.79
N LEU A 57 -1.64 -10.62 -30.28
CA LEU A 57 -3.04 -10.84 -30.65
C LEU A 57 -3.97 -9.69 -30.22
N GLY A 58 -3.57 -8.87 -29.24
CA GLY A 58 -4.30 -7.68 -28.84
C GLY A 58 -4.40 -6.62 -29.94
N GLU A 59 -3.49 -6.61 -30.92
CA GLU A 59 -3.57 -5.71 -32.08
C GLU A 59 -4.61 -6.19 -33.11
N ASP A 60 -4.77 -7.50 -33.26
CA ASP A 60 -5.65 -8.11 -34.26
C ASP A 60 -7.09 -8.34 -33.77
N LEU A 61 -7.23 -8.86 -32.54
CA LEU A 61 -8.53 -9.27 -31.96
C LEU A 61 -9.24 -8.15 -31.19
N GLY A 62 -8.59 -7.00 -31.03
CA GLY A 62 -9.03 -5.94 -30.15
C GLY A 62 -8.84 -6.28 -28.66
N ARG A 63 -8.86 -5.23 -27.84
CA ARG A 63 -8.66 -5.28 -26.39
C ARG A 63 -9.93 -4.94 -25.60
N GLU A 64 -11.03 -4.71 -26.30
CA GLU A 64 -12.36 -4.48 -25.74
C GLU A 64 -13.22 -5.75 -25.85
N SER A 65 -13.58 -6.33 -24.71
CA SER A 65 -14.44 -7.50 -24.64
C SER A 65 -15.02 -7.63 -23.24
N GLN A 66 -16.27 -8.11 -23.14
CA GLN A 66 -16.91 -8.36 -21.86
C GLN A 66 -16.08 -9.33 -20.99
N SER A 67 -15.45 -10.33 -21.62
CA SER A 67 -14.56 -11.28 -20.93
C SER A 67 -13.37 -10.57 -20.31
N LEU A 68 -12.77 -9.60 -21.02
CA LEU A 68 -11.63 -8.82 -20.55
C LEU A 68 -12.04 -7.82 -19.46
N THR A 69 -13.23 -7.21 -19.56
CA THR A 69 -13.78 -6.36 -18.50
C THR A 69 -13.94 -7.15 -17.20
N ILE A 70 -14.56 -8.34 -17.26
CA ILE A 70 -14.73 -9.22 -16.08
C ILE A 70 -13.37 -9.70 -15.57
N ALA A 71 -12.45 -10.07 -16.45
CA ALA A 71 -11.08 -10.44 -16.06
C ALA A 71 -10.39 -9.30 -15.31
N SER A 72 -10.51 -8.05 -15.77
CA SER A 72 -9.92 -6.89 -15.10
C SER A 72 -10.49 -6.69 -13.68
N VAL A 73 -11.79 -6.91 -13.47
CA VAL A 73 -12.43 -6.84 -12.15
C VAL A 73 -11.91 -7.93 -11.23
N LEU A 74 -11.80 -9.17 -11.73
CA LEU A 74 -11.27 -10.30 -10.96
C LEU A 74 -9.80 -10.09 -10.58
N LEU A 75 -8.98 -9.54 -11.47
CA LEU A 75 -7.60 -9.15 -11.16
C LEU A 75 -7.53 -8.01 -10.14
N ALA A 76 -8.46 -7.05 -10.17
CA ALA A 76 -8.52 -5.99 -9.16
C ALA A 76 -8.86 -6.56 -7.78
N VAL A 77 -9.83 -7.49 -7.70
CA VAL A 77 -10.17 -8.21 -6.47
C VAL A 77 -8.99 -9.04 -5.96
N ALA A 78 -8.29 -9.74 -6.86
CA ALA A 78 -7.09 -10.48 -6.52
C ALA A 78 -5.99 -9.56 -5.96
N ALA A 79 -5.76 -8.41 -6.58
CA ALA A 79 -4.81 -7.40 -6.11
C ALA A 79 -5.22 -6.87 -4.73
N ALA A 80 -6.49 -6.53 -4.51
CA ALA A 80 -6.98 -6.08 -3.21
C ALA A 80 -6.74 -7.12 -2.11
N LEU A 81 -6.97 -8.41 -2.37
CA LEU A 81 -6.71 -9.49 -1.43
C LEU A 81 -5.21 -9.70 -1.17
N LYS A 82 -4.39 -9.74 -2.23
CA LYS A 82 -2.95 -10.05 -2.16
C LYS A 82 -2.09 -8.91 -1.62
N CYS A 83 -2.49 -7.67 -1.90
CA CYS A 83 -1.86 -6.46 -1.38
C CYS A 83 -2.43 -6.02 -0.02
N ALA A 84 -3.33 -6.83 0.57
CA ALA A 84 -3.95 -6.53 1.86
C ALA A 84 -4.67 -5.17 1.90
N GLN A 85 -5.46 -4.86 0.89
CA GLN A 85 -6.19 -3.59 0.80
C GLN A 85 -7.50 -3.64 1.58
N LEU A 86 -8.16 -2.50 1.79
CA LEU A 86 -9.47 -2.47 2.44
C LEU A 86 -10.51 -3.29 1.65
N PRO A 87 -11.41 -4.05 2.32
CA PRO A 87 -11.47 -4.33 3.77
C PRO A 87 -10.61 -5.54 4.21
N PHE A 88 -9.85 -6.15 3.31
CA PHE A 88 -9.10 -7.41 3.53
C PHE A 88 -7.77 -7.25 4.28
N HIS A 89 -7.33 -6.03 4.53
CA HIS A 89 -6.05 -5.68 5.17
C HIS A 89 -5.72 -6.40 6.49
N GLY A 90 -6.72 -6.78 7.27
CA GLY A 90 -6.53 -7.39 8.59
C GLY A 90 -5.64 -8.65 8.58
N TRP A 91 -5.60 -9.40 7.48
CA TRP A 91 -4.69 -10.56 7.40
C TRP A 91 -3.23 -10.17 7.46
N LEU A 92 -2.84 -8.98 6.96
CA LEU A 92 -1.45 -8.51 6.99
C LEU A 92 -1.13 -7.88 8.35
N ILE A 93 -2.05 -7.06 8.86
CA ILE A 93 -1.86 -6.33 10.13
C ILE A 93 -1.70 -7.29 11.32
N ARG A 94 -2.29 -8.48 11.26
CA ARG A 94 -2.22 -9.48 12.35
C ARG A 94 -1.01 -10.40 12.32
N VAL A 95 -0.16 -10.36 11.29
CA VAL A 95 1.04 -11.23 11.18
C VAL A 95 2.20 -10.67 11.99
N MET A 96 1.92 -10.32 13.24
CA MET A 96 2.87 -9.65 14.13
C MET A 96 3.77 -10.64 14.88
N GLU A 97 3.30 -11.89 15.01
CA GLU A 97 4.00 -12.99 15.67
C GLU A 97 5.06 -13.65 14.79
N ALA A 98 5.09 -13.33 13.48
CA ALA A 98 6.09 -13.89 12.58
C ALA A 98 7.50 -13.37 12.94
N PRO A 99 8.54 -14.21 12.82
CA PRO A 99 9.93 -13.78 12.97
C PRO A 99 10.24 -12.58 12.07
N THR A 100 11.16 -11.70 12.51
CA THR A 100 11.50 -10.47 11.78
C THR A 100 11.85 -10.70 10.31
N PRO A 101 12.66 -11.72 9.93
CA PRO A 101 12.94 -11.99 8.51
C PRO A 101 11.70 -12.40 7.71
N VAL A 102 10.77 -13.13 8.34
CA VAL A 102 9.50 -13.54 7.72
C VAL A 102 8.59 -12.32 7.54
N SER A 103 8.55 -11.41 8.52
CA SER A 103 7.85 -10.13 8.40
C SER A 103 8.46 -9.28 7.28
N ALA A 104 9.78 -9.17 7.21
CA ALA A 104 10.46 -8.45 6.14
C ALA A 104 10.09 -9.02 4.76
N LEU A 105 10.17 -10.34 4.57
CA LEU A 105 9.77 -11.00 3.33
C LEU A 105 8.29 -10.75 2.97
N LEU A 106 7.40 -10.79 3.96
CA LEU A 106 5.98 -10.59 3.76
C LEU A 106 5.70 -9.15 3.28
N HIS A 107 6.22 -8.17 4.00
CA HIS A 107 5.92 -6.75 3.81
C HIS A 107 6.70 -6.08 2.69
N ALA A 108 7.88 -6.62 2.34
CA ALA A 108 8.71 -6.10 1.26
C ALA A 108 8.47 -6.84 -0.06
N GLY A 109 8.14 -8.14 -0.03
CA GLY A 109 8.04 -8.96 -1.23
C GLY A 109 6.64 -9.46 -1.51
N VAL A 110 6.08 -10.26 -0.61
CA VAL A 110 4.84 -11.04 -0.90
C VAL A 110 3.63 -10.14 -1.18
N VAL A 111 3.50 -9.01 -0.48
CA VAL A 111 2.41 -8.05 -0.70
C VAL A 111 2.45 -7.40 -2.09
N ASN A 112 3.60 -7.38 -2.77
CA ASN A 112 3.74 -6.74 -4.08
C ASN A 112 3.14 -7.59 -5.21
N LEU A 113 2.89 -8.88 -4.98
CA LEU A 113 2.49 -9.82 -6.04
C LEU A 113 1.18 -9.41 -6.74
N GLY A 114 0.26 -8.75 -6.03
CA GLY A 114 -0.97 -8.22 -6.64
C GLY A 114 -0.70 -7.10 -7.64
N GLY A 115 0.12 -6.12 -7.27
CA GLY A 115 0.54 -5.04 -8.17
C GLY A 115 1.43 -5.53 -9.32
N PHE A 116 2.35 -6.46 -9.04
CA PHE A 116 3.19 -7.07 -10.07
C PHE A 116 2.37 -7.76 -11.16
N LEU A 117 1.30 -8.47 -10.78
CA LEU A 117 0.41 -9.10 -11.76
C LEU A 117 -0.24 -8.08 -12.69
N TRP A 118 -0.70 -6.94 -12.15
CA TRP A 118 -1.23 -5.83 -12.95
C TRP A 118 -0.17 -5.24 -13.87
N LEU A 119 1.05 -5.01 -13.38
CA LEU A 119 2.18 -4.54 -14.21
C LEU A 119 2.55 -5.51 -15.35
N ARG A 120 2.18 -6.79 -15.24
CA ARG A 120 2.42 -7.80 -16.27
C ARG A 120 1.22 -8.07 -17.16
N LEU A 121 0.03 -7.54 -16.85
CA LEU A 121 -1.19 -7.77 -17.60
C LEU A 121 -1.87 -6.48 -18.06
N PHE A 122 -1.38 -5.31 -17.68
CA PHE A 122 -1.95 -4.04 -18.14
C PHE A 122 -2.05 -3.91 -19.68
N PRO A 123 -1.12 -4.42 -20.52
CA PRO A 123 -1.23 -4.30 -21.98
C PRO A 123 -2.30 -5.21 -22.59
N VAL A 124 -2.85 -6.13 -21.80
CA VAL A 124 -4.00 -6.98 -22.18
C VAL A 124 -5.29 -6.14 -22.22
N PHE A 125 -5.34 -5.05 -21.47
CA PHE A 125 -6.53 -4.21 -21.36
C PHE A 125 -6.37 -2.92 -22.17
N GLU A 126 -7.47 -2.48 -22.78
CA GLU A 126 -7.53 -1.16 -23.39
C GLU A 126 -7.92 -0.10 -22.37
N GLY A 127 -7.11 0.96 -22.30
CA GLY A 127 -7.40 2.14 -21.51
C GLY A 127 -7.82 1.85 -20.07
N PHE A 128 -8.91 2.49 -19.66
CA PHE A 128 -9.34 2.53 -18.28
C PHE A 128 -10.57 1.65 -18.04
N THR A 129 -10.32 0.43 -17.58
CA THR A 129 -11.36 -0.58 -17.36
C THR A 129 -12.03 -0.49 -15.98
N ALA A 130 -13.11 -1.26 -15.76
CA ALA A 130 -13.75 -1.39 -14.46
C ALA A 130 -12.79 -1.88 -13.35
N GLY A 131 -11.80 -2.72 -13.69
CA GLY A 131 -10.74 -3.12 -12.76
C GLY A 131 -9.89 -1.93 -12.29
N HIS A 132 -9.54 -1.01 -13.19
CA HIS A 132 -8.80 0.21 -12.83
C HIS A 132 -9.60 1.11 -11.88
N MET A 133 -10.93 1.24 -12.08
CA MET A 133 -11.78 1.95 -11.12
C MET A 133 -11.74 1.32 -9.73
N ILE A 134 -11.79 -0.01 -9.64
CA ILE A 134 -11.72 -0.70 -8.35
C ILE A 134 -10.36 -0.42 -7.69
N LEU A 135 -9.25 -0.50 -8.45
CA LEU A 135 -7.93 -0.18 -7.92
C LEU A 135 -7.82 1.27 -7.46
N LEU A 136 -8.39 2.22 -8.20
CA LEU A 136 -8.40 3.64 -7.85
C LEU A 136 -9.12 3.87 -6.52
N VAL A 137 -10.33 3.33 -6.38
CA VAL A 137 -11.17 3.49 -5.20
C VAL A 137 -10.59 2.77 -4.00
N VAL A 138 -10.25 1.48 -4.15
CA VAL A 138 -9.76 0.66 -3.05
C VAL A 138 -8.35 1.08 -2.64
N GLY A 139 -7.45 1.34 -3.58
CA GLY A 139 -6.08 1.78 -3.32
C GLY A 139 -6.04 3.17 -2.68
N GLY A 140 -6.79 4.13 -3.22
CA GLY A 140 -6.89 5.48 -2.67
C GLY A 140 -7.51 5.51 -1.26
N ALA A 141 -8.61 4.80 -1.05
CA ALA A 141 -9.23 4.69 0.28
C ALA A 141 -8.31 3.99 1.27
N THR A 142 -7.61 2.93 0.84
CA THR A 142 -6.63 2.22 1.69
C THR A 142 -5.48 3.13 2.07
N ALA A 143 -4.93 3.91 1.13
CA ALA A 143 -3.84 4.84 1.39
C ALA A 143 -4.23 5.86 2.46
N ILE A 144 -5.41 6.49 2.35
CA ILE A 144 -5.94 7.41 3.37
C ILE A 144 -6.00 6.70 4.72
N VAL A 145 -6.75 5.60 4.83
CA VAL A 145 -6.96 4.94 6.12
C VAL A 145 -5.65 4.46 6.74
N ALA A 146 -4.75 3.90 5.93
CA ALA A 146 -3.50 3.34 6.40
C ALA A 146 -2.47 4.41 6.80
N VAL A 147 -2.37 5.54 6.09
CA VAL A 147 -1.49 6.66 6.49
C VAL A 147 -1.92 7.20 7.85
N PHE A 148 -3.22 7.47 8.03
CA PHE A 148 -3.71 7.97 9.32
C PHE A 148 -3.56 6.94 10.42
N THR A 149 -3.89 5.68 10.15
CA THR A 149 -3.72 4.62 11.15
C THR A 149 -2.25 4.48 11.55
N MET A 150 -1.30 4.52 10.59
CA MET A 150 0.14 4.48 10.86
C MET A 150 0.57 5.58 11.83
N MET A 151 0.12 6.82 11.63
CA MET A 151 0.48 7.96 12.49
C MET A 151 -0.04 7.82 13.92
N THR A 152 -1.10 7.02 14.14
CA THR A 152 -1.65 6.76 15.46
C THR A 152 -0.99 5.58 16.19
N GLN A 153 -0.10 4.83 15.54
CA GLN A 153 0.52 3.66 16.15
C GLN A 153 1.64 4.03 17.11
N ASN A 154 1.57 3.50 18.33
CA ASN A 154 2.59 3.70 19.37
C ASN A 154 3.86 2.86 19.17
N SER A 155 3.76 1.78 18.37
CA SER A 155 4.85 0.85 18.09
C SER A 155 5.40 1.07 16.70
N ALA A 156 6.73 1.21 16.59
CA ALA A 156 7.41 1.30 15.29
C ALA A 156 7.11 0.11 14.39
N LYS A 157 6.98 -1.11 14.95
CA LYS A 157 6.62 -2.30 14.16
C LYS A 157 5.20 -2.19 13.60
N HIS A 158 4.22 -1.77 14.41
CA HIS A 158 2.84 -1.59 13.93
C HIS A 158 2.73 -0.43 12.93
N GLY A 159 3.39 0.68 13.19
CA GLY A 159 3.49 1.79 12.23
C GLY A 159 4.08 1.31 10.90
N LEU A 160 5.14 0.51 10.93
CA LEU A 160 5.76 -0.03 9.73
C LEU A 160 4.82 -0.97 8.96
N VAL A 161 4.03 -1.79 9.65
CA VAL A 161 3.02 -2.65 9.03
C VAL A 161 1.91 -1.84 8.33
N TRP A 162 1.37 -0.83 8.99
CA TRP A 162 0.38 0.07 8.38
C TRP A 162 0.95 0.90 7.24
N SER A 163 2.22 1.30 7.34
CA SER A 163 2.90 1.98 6.24
C SER A 163 3.05 1.08 5.01
N THR A 164 3.19 -0.24 5.16
CA THR A 164 3.13 -1.17 4.01
C THR A 164 1.74 -1.16 3.37
N ASN A 165 0.68 -1.20 4.17
CA ASN A 165 -0.68 -1.13 3.66
C ASN A 165 -0.93 0.16 2.85
N ALA A 166 -0.46 1.30 3.36
CA ALA A 166 -0.52 2.59 2.68
C ALA A 166 0.24 2.60 1.35
N GLN A 167 1.50 2.16 1.34
CA GLN A 167 2.33 2.16 0.13
C GLN A 167 1.78 1.23 -0.96
N MET A 168 1.25 0.06 -0.58
CA MET A 168 0.56 -0.80 -1.54
C MET A 168 -0.72 -0.17 -2.09
N GLY A 169 -1.46 0.60 -1.28
CA GLY A 169 -2.59 1.40 -1.75
C GLY A 169 -2.17 2.48 -2.76
N PHE A 170 -1.09 3.20 -2.49
CA PHE A 170 -0.53 4.18 -3.43
C PHE A 170 -0.04 3.53 -4.74
N MET A 171 0.65 2.40 -4.67
CA MET A 171 1.09 1.67 -5.86
C MET A 171 -0.10 1.21 -6.72
N LEU A 172 -1.18 0.68 -6.11
CA LEU A 172 -2.38 0.32 -6.87
C LEU A 172 -3.10 1.55 -7.43
N PHE A 173 -3.06 2.68 -6.72
CA PHE A 173 -3.56 3.96 -7.21
C PHE A 173 -2.75 4.47 -8.42
N GLU A 174 -1.42 4.36 -8.40
CA GLU A 174 -0.55 4.67 -9.55
C GLU A 174 -0.87 3.79 -10.77
N ILE A 175 -1.06 2.49 -10.56
CA ILE A 175 -1.49 1.53 -11.60
C ILE A 175 -2.84 1.96 -12.17
N ALA A 176 -3.80 2.32 -11.31
CA ALA A 176 -5.13 2.76 -11.75
C ALA A 176 -5.07 4.02 -12.61
N LEU A 177 -4.14 4.93 -12.33
CA LEU A 177 -3.93 6.15 -13.12
C LEU A 177 -3.13 5.90 -14.42
N GLY A 178 -2.71 4.67 -14.68
CA GLY A 178 -1.91 4.29 -15.85
C GLY A 178 -0.43 4.63 -15.73
N ALA A 179 0.07 4.96 -14.53
CA ALA A 179 1.48 5.28 -14.30
C ALA A 179 2.29 4.02 -13.99
N TYR A 180 2.26 3.04 -14.90
CA TYR A 180 2.82 1.70 -14.66
C TYR A 180 4.32 1.68 -14.36
N THR A 181 5.12 2.49 -15.06
CA THR A 181 6.57 2.58 -14.79
C THR A 181 6.84 3.16 -13.40
N LEU A 182 6.03 4.12 -12.95
CA LEU A 182 6.13 4.65 -11.58
C LEU A 182 5.73 3.62 -10.55
N ALA A 183 4.67 2.85 -10.80
CA ALA A 183 4.27 1.76 -9.92
C ALA A 183 5.33 0.64 -9.85
N LEU A 184 6.03 0.33 -10.94
CA LEU A 184 7.16 -0.59 -10.93
C LEU A 184 8.32 -0.03 -10.09
N LEU A 185 8.67 1.24 -10.28
CA LEU A 185 9.68 1.92 -9.48
C LEU A 185 9.31 1.94 -7.99
N HIS A 186 8.06 2.27 -7.67
CA HIS A 186 7.49 2.23 -6.33
C HIS A 186 7.68 0.84 -5.73
N LEU A 187 7.28 -0.21 -6.44
CA LEU A 187 7.40 -1.60 -6.00
C LEU A 187 8.86 -1.95 -5.63
N LEU A 188 9.83 -1.57 -6.46
CA LEU A 188 11.25 -1.80 -6.20
C LEU A 188 11.75 -1.01 -4.98
N ALA A 189 11.46 0.29 -4.94
CA ALA A 189 11.85 1.16 -3.84
C ALA A 189 11.26 0.69 -2.50
N HIS A 190 9.98 0.33 -2.50
CA HIS A 190 9.27 -0.24 -1.36
C HIS A 190 9.90 -1.55 -0.91
N SER A 191 10.24 -2.45 -1.84
CA SER A 191 10.88 -3.73 -1.51
C SER A 191 12.19 -3.52 -0.74
N LEU A 192 13.06 -2.65 -1.25
CA LEU A 192 14.35 -2.37 -0.63
C LEU A 192 14.19 -1.68 0.73
N TYR A 193 13.39 -0.61 0.77
CA TYR A 193 13.19 0.19 1.97
C TYR A 193 12.49 -0.61 3.09
N LYS A 194 11.46 -1.41 2.78
CA LYS A 194 10.76 -2.23 3.78
C LYS A 194 11.61 -3.36 4.29
N ALA A 195 12.35 -4.05 3.42
CA ALA A 195 13.26 -5.11 3.87
C ALA A 195 14.27 -4.53 4.87
N HIS A 196 14.89 -3.39 4.53
CA HIS A 196 15.78 -2.68 5.44
C HIS A 196 15.09 -2.28 6.76
N SER A 197 13.94 -1.61 6.69
CA SER A 197 13.24 -1.09 7.87
C SER A 197 12.80 -2.19 8.85
N PHE A 198 12.25 -3.31 8.34
CA PHE A 198 11.84 -4.42 9.20
C PHE A 198 13.04 -5.10 9.87
N LEU A 199 14.13 -5.30 9.13
CA LEU A 199 15.36 -5.88 9.68
C LEU A 199 16.04 -4.94 10.69
N ALA A 200 16.01 -3.64 10.44
CA ALA A 200 16.57 -2.62 11.35
C ALA A 200 15.78 -2.57 12.67
N VAL A 201 14.45 -2.46 12.61
CA VAL A 201 13.59 -2.41 13.81
C VAL A 201 13.72 -3.69 14.65
N GLY A 202 13.97 -4.85 14.04
CA GLY A 202 14.23 -6.09 14.78
C GLY A 202 15.53 -6.09 15.58
N ARG A 203 16.51 -5.24 15.24
CA ARG A 203 17.80 -5.12 15.95
C ARG A 203 17.75 -4.11 17.09
N THR A 204 16.88 -3.11 17.02
CA THR A 204 16.71 -2.03 18.01
C THR A 204 15.48 -2.28 18.89
N VAL A 205 15.53 -3.30 19.76
CA VAL A 205 14.44 -3.64 20.70
C VAL A 205 14.28 -2.61 21.84
N LYS A 206 15.26 -1.72 22.07
CA LYS A 206 15.14 -0.63 23.05
C LYS A 206 14.14 0.44 22.57
N VAL A 207 12.91 0.31 23.05
CA VAL A 207 11.82 1.29 23.16
C VAL A 207 11.91 2.47 22.17
N SER A 208 11.54 2.22 20.91
CA SER A 208 11.22 3.30 19.96
C SER A 208 9.74 3.63 20.05
N ARG A 209 9.33 4.29 21.15
CA ARG A 209 8.04 5.00 21.14
C ARG A 209 8.16 6.08 20.08
N ILE A 210 7.32 6.03 19.05
CA ILE A 210 7.27 7.12 18.07
C ILE A 210 6.53 8.29 18.73
N ALA A 211 7.26 9.34 19.08
CA ALA A 211 6.67 10.58 19.56
C ALA A 211 6.45 11.54 18.39
N PHE A 212 5.24 11.60 17.83
CA PHE A 212 4.83 12.62 16.85
C PHE A 212 4.48 13.98 17.52
N SER A 213 4.92 14.20 18.75
CA SER A 213 4.36 15.25 19.64
C SER A 213 5.07 16.62 19.56
N GLU A 214 6.01 16.82 18.65
CA GLU A 214 6.65 18.14 18.53
C GLU A 214 5.89 19.02 17.54
N GLN A 215 5.49 20.20 18.00
CA GLN A 215 4.84 21.20 17.17
C GLN A 215 5.83 21.72 16.11
N ILE A 216 5.39 21.78 14.86
CA ILE A 216 6.23 22.19 13.73
C ILE A 216 6.79 23.59 13.96
N SER A 217 8.13 23.71 13.90
CA SER A 217 8.78 25.02 13.95
C SER A 217 8.50 25.82 12.67
N LYS A 218 8.37 27.15 12.79
CA LYS A 218 8.28 28.06 11.63
C LYS A 218 9.41 27.82 10.61
N SER A 219 10.61 27.49 11.09
CA SER A 219 11.76 27.17 10.25
C SER A 219 11.55 25.89 9.42
N GLN A 220 10.96 24.85 10.01
CA GLN A 220 10.66 23.60 9.31
C GLN A 220 9.54 23.80 8.28
N ALA A 221 8.50 24.56 8.64
CA ALA A 221 7.44 24.92 7.71
C ALA A 221 7.99 25.71 6.50
N GLY A 222 8.89 26.68 6.73
CA GLY A 222 9.56 27.41 5.66
C GLY A 222 10.39 26.51 4.74
N LEU A 223 11.18 25.59 5.30
CA LEU A 223 11.97 24.64 4.51
C LEU A 223 11.08 23.67 3.72
N ALA A 224 9.98 23.20 4.30
CA ALA A 224 9.03 22.33 3.62
C ALA A 224 8.33 23.03 2.45
N LEU A 225 7.97 24.31 2.61
CA LEU A 225 7.43 25.13 1.53
C LEU A 225 8.46 25.33 0.41
N LEU A 226 9.72 25.62 0.75
CA LEU A 226 10.81 25.72 -0.22
C LEU A 226 11.01 24.39 -0.98
N ALA A 227 11.07 23.26 -0.27
CA ALA A 227 11.22 21.94 -0.88
C ALA A 227 10.05 21.61 -1.83
N SER A 228 8.82 21.89 -1.39
CA SER A 228 7.60 21.68 -2.18
C SER A 228 7.59 22.57 -3.42
N GLY A 229 7.99 23.85 -3.29
CA GLY A 229 8.08 24.79 -4.40
C GLY A 229 9.11 24.38 -5.44
N LEU A 230 10.29 23.92 -5.01
CA LEU A 230 11.32 23.38 -5.89
C LEU A 230 10.85 22.11 -6.62
N ALA A 231 10.22 21.18 -5.90
CA ALA A 231 9.65 19.98 -6.50
C ALA A 231 8.56 20.33 -7.54
N ALA A 232 7.67 21.27 -7.24
CA ALA A 232 6.64 21.74 -8.15
C ALA A 232 7.24 22.38 -9.41
N ALA A 233 8.27 23.23 -9.27
CA ALA A 233 8.95 23.86 -10.39
C ALA A 233 9.65 22.84 -11.31
N LEU A 234 10.26 21.80 -10.73
CA LEU A 234 10.89 20.71 -11.49
C LEU A 234 9.85 19.89 -12.25
N LEU A 235 8.74 19.52 -11.60
CA LEU A 235 7.67 18.73 -12.21
C LEU A 235 6.89 19.52 -13.26
N TRP A 236 6.79 20.84 -13.12
CA TRP A 236 6.25 21.72 -14.14
C TRP A 236 7.10 21.74 -15.41
N GLN A 237 8.43 21.78 -15.26
CA GLN A 237 9.36 21.72 -16.39
C GLN A 237 9.45 20.34 -17.03
N ALA A 238 9.21 19.28 -16.25
CA ALA A 238 9.35 17.90 -16.68
C ALA A 238 8.13 17.04 -16.29
N PRO A 239 6.94 17.28 -16.87
CA PRO A 239 5.72 16.53 -16.54
C PRO A 239 5.80 15.04 -16.90
N GLN A 240 6.69 14.65 -17.80
CA GLN A 240 7.00 13.26 -18.15
C GLN A 240 7.50 12.45 -16.95
N LEU A 241 8.07 13.10 -15.93
CA LEU A 241 8.53 12.45 -14.69
C LEU A 241 7.40 11.74 -13.94
N VAL A 242 6.16 12.19 -14.13
CA VAL A 242 4.98 11.61 -13.51
C VAL A 242 3.99 11.09 -14.55
N ALA A 243 4.50 10.65 -15.71
CA ALA A 243 3.69 10.17 -16.84
C ALA A 243 2.60 11.18 -17.28
N HIS A 244 2.88 12.48 -17.16
CA HIS A 244 1.94 13.56 -17.45
C HIS A 244 0.65 13.53 -16.60
N LYS A 245 0.67 12.85 -15.44
CA LYS A 245 -0.48 12.79 -14.52
C LYS A 245 -0.33 13.86 -13.42
N PRO A 246 -1.10 14.97 -13.46
CA PRO A 246 -0.91 16.08 -12.53
C PRO A 246 -1.24 15.71 -11.06
N VAL A 247 -2.16 14.77 -10.85
CA VAL A 247 -2.44 14.23 -9.51
C VAL A 247 -1.20 13.61 -8.87
N LEU A 248 -0.41 12.86 -9.65
CA LEU A 248 0.83 12.23 -9.16
C LEU A 248 1.93 13.26 -8.92
N ALA A 249 2.01 14.33 -9.74
CA ALA A 249 2.88 15.46 -9.44
C ALA A 249 2.53 16.10 -8.10
N ALA A 250 1.24 16.39 -7.86
CA ALA A 250 0.80 16.97 -6.61
C ALA A 250 1.05 16.04 -5.41
N LEU A 251 0.87 14.72 -5.57
CA LEU A 251 1.21 13.73 -4.55
C LEU A 251 2.72 13.73 -4.24
N LEU A 252 3.59 13.80 -5.25
CA LEU A 252 5.03 13.83 -5.06
C LEU A 252 5.50 15.14 -4.40
N VAL A 253 4.95 16.28 -4.81
CA VAL A 253 5.18 17.58 -4.14
C VAL A 253 4.80 17.52 -2.67
N PHE A 254 3.63 16.95 -2.38
CA PHE A 254 3.18 16.75 -1.01
C PHE A 254 4.12 15.84 -0.21
N ALA A 255 4.57 14.72 -0.80
CA ALA A 255 5.50 13.79 -0.17
C ALA A 255 6.85 14.45 0.17
N VAL A 256 7.39 15.27 -0.73
CA VAL A 256 8.64 16.04 -0.50
C VAL A 256 8.47 17.02 0.65
N GLY A 257 7.38 17.79 0.68
CA GLY A 257 7.08 18.71 1.78
C GLY A 257 6.90 17.98 3.12
N ALA A 258 6.14 16.89 3.12
CA ALA A 258 5.89 16.07 4.31
C ALA A 258 7.17 15.43 4.87
N ALA A 259 8.10 15.00 4.01
CA ALA A 259 9.40 14.45 4.42
C ALA A 259 10.25 15.48 5.20
N VAL A 260 10.23 16.75 4.79
CA VAL A 260 10.92 17.84 5.49
C VAL A 260 10.22 18.19 6.81
N LEU A 261 8.88 18.21 6.82
CA LEU A 261 8.08 18.44 8.03
C LEU A 261 8.27 17.34 9.08
N GLY A 262 8.51 16.10 8.64
CA GLY A 262 8.74 14.95 9.53
C GLY A 262 10.10 14.94 10.24
N THR A 263 10.96 15.95 10.02
CA THR A 263 12.23 16.05 10.74
C THR A 263 12.01 16.33 12.23
N PRO A 264 12.70 15.64 13.16
CA PRO A 264 12.60 15.94 14.59
C PRO A 264 12.95 17.41 14.87
N GLY A 265 12.15 18.08 15.70
CA GLY A 265 12.35 19.50 16.04
C GLY A 265 13.67 19.75 16.77
N ALA A 266 14.16 18.79 17.55
CA ALA A 266 15.50 18.85 18.18
C ALA A 266 16.69 18.68 17.20
N SER A 267 16.45 18.44 15.91
CA SER A 267 17.51 18.17 14.92
C SER A 267 18.38 19.41 14.65
N GLN A 268 19.70 19.20 14.56
CA GLN A 268 20.68 20.25 14.26
C GLN A 268 20.45 20.86 12.87
N LYS A 269 20.82 22.13 12.67
CA LYS A 269 20.65 22.85 11.39
C LYS A 269 21.24 22.08 10.20
N GLY A 270 22.44 21.49 10.36
CA GLY A 270 23.08 20.69 9.31
C GLY A 270 22.25 19.47 8.91
N ALA A 271 21.68 18.75 9.87
CA ALA A 271 20.83 17.59 9.59
C ALA A 271 19.53 17.98 8.86
N ARG A 272 18.93 19.13 9.19
CA ARG A 272 17.76 19.65 8.47
C ARG A 272 18.08 20.01 7.01
N VAL A 273 19.26 20.58 6.75
CA VAL A 273 19.73 20.87 5.39
C VAL A 273 19.96 19.57 4.61
N VAL A 274 20.57 18.56 5.24
CA VAL A 274 20.75 17.25 4.60
C VAL A 274 19.41 16.63 4.21
N VAL A 275 18.40 16.65 5.10
CA VAL A 275 17.07 16.13 4.76
C VAL A 275 16.41 16.93 3.64
N LEU A 276 16.53 18.26 3.64
CA LEU A 276 16.05 19.10 2.54
C LEU A 276 16.70 18.68 1.20
N LEU A 277 18.03 18.54 1.18
CA LEU A 277 18.76 18.14 -0.02
C LEU A 277 18.30 16.76 -0.50
N LEU A 278 18.17 15.78 0.40
CA LEU A 278 17.66 14.44 0.09
C LEU A 278 16.21 14.47 -0.43
N ALA A 279 15.35 15.33 0.13
CA ALA A 279 13.96 15.45 -0.29
C ALA A 279 13.84 16.06 -1.68
N VAL A 280 14.64 17.10 -1.99
CA VAL A 280 14.64 17.75 -3.30
C VAL A 280 15.29 16.86 -4.37
N THR A 281 16.36 16.12 -4.04
CA THR A 281 16.99 15.17 -4.98
C THR A 281 16.11 13.97 -5.32
N LEU A 282 15.05 13.71 -4.53
CA LEU A 282 14.11 12.63 -4.79
C LEU A 282 13.46 12.78 -6.17
N VAL A 283 13.06 13.99 -6.58
CA VAL A 283 12.40 14.24 -7.88
C VAL A 283 13.29 13.89 -9.08
N PRO A 284 14.52 14.44 -9.21
CA PRO A 284 15.41 14.08 -10.33
C PRO A 284 15.85 12.61 -10.25
N LEU A 285 16.05 12.04 -9.05
CA LEU A 285 16.35 10.62 -8.90
C LEU A 285 15.22 9.74 -9.43
N TYR A 286 13.96 10.06 -9.10
CA TYR A 286 12.78 9.39 -9.65
C TYR A 286 12.76 9.49 -11.18
N GLY A 287 13.15 10.63 -11.74
CA GLY A 287 13.26 10.81 -13.19
C GLY A 287 14.27 9.89 -13.86
N VAL A 288 15.48 9.83 -13.31
CA VAL A 288 16.52 8.93 -13.82
C VAL A 288 16.07 7.48 -13.73
N LEU A 289 15.48 7.07 -12.60
CA LEU A 289 15.02 5.70 -12.42
C LEU A 289 13.83 5.36 -13.33
N ASN A 290 12.88 6.28 -13.51
CA ASN A 290 11.78 6.11 -14.45
C ASN A 290 12.28 5.95 -15.89
N TRP A 291 13.28 6.75 -16.29
CA TRP A 291 13.92 6.61 -17.60
C TRP A 291 14.58 5.23 -17.76
N LEU A 292 15.37 4.78 -16.77
CA LEU A 292 16.02 3.47 -16.80
C LEU A 292 15.01 2.30 -16.86
N LEU A 293 13.89 2.41 -16.15
CA LEU A 293 12.87 1.36 -16.07
C LEU A 293 11.83 1.40 -17.19
N SER A 294 11.76 2.50 -17.95
CA SER A 294 10.78 2.67 -19.03
C SER A 294 10.89 1.61 -20.13
N THR A 295 12.06 1.01 -20.31
CA THR A 295 12.32 -0.07 -21.28
C THR A 295 11.90 -1.44 -20.77
N ALA A 296 11.66 -1.59 -19.47
CA ALA A 296 11.26 -2.86 -18.85
C ALA A 296 9.77 -3.18 -19.04
N LEU A 297 8.96 -2.18 -19.38
CA LEU A 297 7.53 -2.33 -19.64
C LEU A 297 7.20 -1.96 -21.08
N PRO A 298 6.18 -2.59 -21.69
CA PRO A 298 5.68 -2.17 -23.00
C PRO A 298 5.26 -0.70 -22.96
N GLN A 299 5.60 0.05 -24.01
CA GLN A 299 5.09 1.41 -24.18
C GLN A 299 3.59 1.33 -24.49
N THR A 300 2.77 1.95 -23.64
CA THR A 300 1.35 2.13 -23.94
C THR A 300 1.09 3.55 -24.41
N ALA A 301 0.16 3.68 -25.35
CA ALA A 301 -0.41 4.97 -25.70
C ALA A 301 -0.93 5.66 -24.44
N HIS A 302 -0.74 6.98 -24.37
CA HIS A 302 -1.29 7.80 -23.30
C HIS A 302 -2.82 7.70 -23.33
N THR A 303 -3.38 6.86 -22.47
CA THR A 303 -4.82 6.74 -22.29
C THR A 303 -5.28 7.86 -21.36
N ALA A 304 -6.17 8.70 -21.88
CA ALA A 304 -6.85 9.71 -21.10
C ALA A 304 -7.69 9.01 -20.03
N LEU A 305 -7.64 9.52 -18.80
CA LEU A 305 -8.49 8.98 -17.74
C LEU A 305 -9.90 9.55 -17.91
N PRO A 306 -10.95 8.78 -17.59
CA PRO A 306 -12.29 9.35 -17.52
C PRO A 306 -12.31 10.51 -16.52
N VAL A 307 -13.02 11.59 -16.85
CA VAL A 307 -13.10 12.80 -16.02
C VAL A 307 -13.49 12.48 -14.57
N GLY A 308 -14.43 11.54 -14.37
CA GLY A 308 -14.83 11.10 -13.03
C GLY A 308 -13.70 10.43 -12.23
N ALA A 309 -12.83 9.66 -12.89
CA ALA A 309 -11.68 9.03 -12.26
C ALA A 309 -10.62 10.08 -11.86
N GLU A 310 -10.36 11.07 -12.70
CA GLU A 310 -9.45 12.17 -12.38
C GLU A 310 -9.94 12.99 -11.19
N TRP A 311 -11.23 13.36 -11.19
CA TRP A 311 -11.86 14.06 -10.07
C TRP A 311 -11.75 13.27 -8.77
N PHE A 312 -12.06 11.97 -8.82
CA PHE A 312 -11.95 11.11 -7.65
C PHE A 312 -10.50 11.04 -7.13
N ALA A 313 -9.52 10.96 -8.03
CA ALA A 313 -8.10 10.95 -7.69
C ALA A 313 -7.68 12.25 -6.97
N TRP A 314 -8.15 13.41 -7.44
CA TRP A 314 -7.95 14.69 -6.76
C TRP A 314 -8.64 14.77 -5.39
N VAL A 315 -9.86 14.23 -5.26
CA VAL A 315 -10.56 14.17 -3.98
C VAL A 315 -9.78 13.34 -2.96
N ILE A 316 -9.27 12.17 -3.36
CA ILE A 316 -8.41 11.34 -2.49
C ILE A 316 -7.19 12.13 -2.00
N LEU A 317 -6.50 12.83 -2.92
CA LEU A 317 -5.33 13.62 -2.56
C LEU A 317 -5.68 14.81 -1.64
N ALA A 318 -6.78 15.51 -1.93
CA ALA A 318 -7.27 16.61 -1.10
C ALA A 318 -7.61 16.15 0.32
N VAL A 319 -8.29 15.01 0.46
CA VAL A 319 -8.61 14.40 1.77
C VAL A 319 -7.33 14.06 2.51
N LEU A 320 -6.36 13.42 1.85
CA LEU A 320 -5.08 13.08 2.45
C LEU A 320 -4.31 14.31 2.91
N PHE A 321 -4.25 15.36 2.10
CA PHE A 321 -3.64 16.65 2.44
C PHE A 321 -4.33 17.31 3.64
N MET A 322 -5.65 17.44 3.60
CA MET A 322 -6.44 18.10 4.64
C MET A 322 -6.31 17.39 5.98
N LEU A 323 -6.44 16.07 5.99
CA LEU A 323 -6.32 15.29 7.22
C LEU A 323 -4.87 15.34 7.76
N SER A 324 -3.86 15.34 6.89
CA SER A 324 -2.47 15.51 7.33
C SER A 324 -2.25 16.90 7.95
N LEU A 325 -2.80 17.94 7.34
CA LEU A 325 -2.70 19.31 7.83
C LEU A 325 -3.39 19.48 9.20
N VAL A 326 -4.55 18.85 9.42
CA VAL A 326 -5.23 18.85 10.72
C VAL A 326 -4.34 18.24 11.81
N LEU A 327 -3.71 17.10 11.53
CA LEU A 327 -2.84 16.41 12.49
C LEU A 327 -1.56 17.20 12.78
N PHE A 328 -0.95 17.80 11.76
CA PHE A 328 0.27 18.58 11.91
C PHE A 328 0.06 19.94 12.56
N ALA A 329 -1.05 20.61 12.26
CA ALA A 329 -1.33 21.95 12.79
C ALA A 329 -1.86 21.93 14.23
N ARG A 330 -2.69 20.93 14.58
CA ARG A 330 -3.32 20.83 15.91
C ARG A 330 -3.35 19.38 16.41
N PRO A 331 -2.19 18.78 16.73
CA PRO A 331 -2.11 17.38 17.14
C PRO A 331 -2.93 17.05 18.39
N GLN A 332 -3.12 18.03 19.28
CA GLN A 332 -3.89 17.89 20.52
C GLN A 332 -5.36 18.37 20.42
N GLY A 333 -5.82 18.78 19.23
CA GLY A 333 -7.19 19.26 19.05
C GLY A 333 -8.24 18.17 19.22
N VAL A 334 -9.48 18.53 19.59
CA VAL A 334 -10.59 17.59 19.80
C VAL A 334 -10.84 16.70 18.58
N VAL A 335 -10.76 17.29 17.38
CA VAL A 335 -10.90 16.55 16.11
C VAL A 335 -9.76 15.54 15.94
N ALA A 336 -8.52 15.95 16.18
CA ALA A 336 -7.35 15.07 16.08
C ALA A 336 -7.43 13.89 17.07
N GLN A 337 -7.86 14.15 18.32
CA GLN A 337 -8.03 13.09 19.33
C GLN A 337 -9.15 12.11 18.95
N LYS A 338 -10.30 12.59 18.47
CA LYS A 338 -11.39 11.72 18.00
C LYS A 338 -10.96 10.87 16.80
N LEU A 339 -10.31 11.48 15.81
CA LEU A 339 -9.77 10.77 14.66
C LEU A 339 -8.74 9.73 15.13
N HIS A 340 -7.84 10.09 16.04
CA HIS A 340 -6.83 9.18 16.59
C HIS A 340 -7.48 7.92 17.18
N TRP A 341 -8.55 8.05 17.97
CA TRP A 341 -9.26 6.90 18.53
C TRP A 341 -9.72 5.91 17.45
N HIS A 342 -10.44 6.39 16.44
CA HIS A 342 -10.97 5.53 15.38
C HIS A 342 -9.90 4.99 14.44
N PHE A 343 -8.92 5.82 14.06
CA PHE A 343 -7.84 5.41 13.18
C PHE A 343 -6.86 4.46 13.87
N SER A 344 -6.68 4.52 15.20
CA SER A 344 -5.85 3.53 15.92
C SER A 344 -6.27 2.09 15.68
N GLN A 345 -7.55 1.88 15.33
CA GLN A 345 -8.17 0.59 15.05
C GLN A 345 -8.44 0.37 13.54
N GLY A 346 -7.86 1.17 12.64
CA GLY A 346 -8.09 1.03 11.19
C GLY A 346 -9.54 1.27 10.76
N LEU A 347 -10.28 2.13 11.48
CA LEU A 347 -11.71 2.38 11.30
C LEU A 347 -12.59 1.12 11.43
N TYR A 348 -12.06 0.02 11.97
CA TYR A 348 -12.77 -1.26 12.10
C TYR A 348 -13.23 -1.87 10.78
N LEU A 349 -12.65 -1.46 9.65
CA LEU A 349 -13.10 -1.85 8.31
C LEU A 349 -12.82 -3.32 8.00
N ASP A 350 -11.91 -3.96 8.73
CA ASP A 350 -11.64 -5.39 8.58
C ASP A 350 -12.59 -6.29 9.36
N LYS A 351 -13.35 -5.78 10.35
CA LYS A 351 -14.21 -6.59 11.22
C LYS A 351 -15.16 -7.54 10.48
N PRO A 352 -15.84 -7.15 9.38
CA PRO A 352 -16.70 -8.06 8.65
C PRO A 352 -15.93 -9.26 8.09
N PHE A 353 -14.78 -8.98 7.45
CA PHE A 353 -13.92 -10.00 6.88
C PHE A 353 -13.23 -10.84 7.97
N GLU A 354 -12.80 -10.22 9.06
CA GLU A 354 -12.25 -10.90 10.23
C GLU A 354 -13.26 -11.88 10.81
N LYS A 355 -14.50 -11.44 11.07
CA LYS A 355 -15.55 -12.29 11.66
C LYS A 355 -15.84 -13.50 10.76
N LEU A 356 -15.90 -13.29 9.45
CA LEU A 356 -16.10 -14.36 8.48
C LEU A 356 -14.94 -15.35 8.48
N THR A 357 -13.72 -14.84 8.27
CA THR A 357 -12.51 -15.68 8.17
C THR A 357 -12.15 -16.36 9.48
N ARG A 358 -12.39 -15.73 10.64
CA ARG A 358 -12.14 -16.30 11.95
C ARG A 358 -13.04 -17.50 12.23
N ARG A 359 -14.32 -17.42 11.87
CA ARG A 359 -15.24 -18.57 11.98
C ARG A 359 -14.69 -19.76 11.19
N TRP A 360 -14.31 -19.52 9.93
CA TRP A 360 -13.78 -20.56 9.05
C TRP A 360 -12.45 -21.13 9.55
N ALA A 361 -11.55 -20.24 9.98
CA ALA A 361 -10.27 -20.62 10.56
C ALA A 361 -10.46 -21.46 11.83
N GLN A 362 -11.36 -21.07 12.75
CA GLN A 362 -11.63 -21.83 13.96
C GLN A 362 -12.23 -23.21 13.64
N THR A 363 -13.19 -23.30 12.72
CA THR A 363 -13.73 -24.60 12.29
C THR A 363 -12.64 -25.50 11.73
N TRP A 364 -11.76 -24.97 10.87
CA TRP A 364 -10.65 -25.74 10.29
C TRP A 364 -9.63 -26.19 11.33
N LEU A 365 -9.24 -25.27 12.23
CA LEU A 365 -8.28 -25.52 13.32
C LEU A 365 -8.80 -26.51 14.36
N ASN A 366 -10.12 -26.52 14.63
CA ASN A 366 -10.77 -27.47 15.52
C ASN A 366 -10.93 -28.85 14.87
N ALA A 367 -11.13 -28.91 13.55
CA ALA A 367 -11.23 -30.16 12.80
C ALA A 367 -9.87 -30.88 12.66
N HIS A 368 -8.75 -30.15 12.72
CA HIS A 368 -7.40 -30.68 12.47
C HIS A 368 -6.42 -30.49 13.65
N GLY A 369 -6.90 -30.08 14.84
CA GLY A 369 -6.05 -29.84 16.01
C GLY A 369 -6.76 -30.12 17.33
N LYS A 370 -6.00 -30.56 18.35
CA LYS A 370 -6.50 -30.69 19.74
C LYS A 370 -7.12 -29.35 20.18
N PRO A 371 -8.29 -29.36 20.84
CA PRO A 371 -9.04 -28.14 21.15
C PRO A 371 -8.22 -27.23 22.04
N ALA A 372 -7.80 -26.07 21.52
CA ALA A 372 -7.35 -24.98 22.36
C ALA A 372 -8.61 -24.28 22.89
N ASP A 373 -8.81 -24.30 24.20
CA ASP A 373 -9.88 -23.57 24.88
C ASP A 373 -9.61 -22.07 24.77
N ILE A 374 -10.00 -21.48 23.64
CA ILE A 374 -9.85 -20.04 23.35
C ILE A 374 -11.08 -19.31 23.91
N ARG A 375 -11.21 -19.26 25.24
CA ARG A 375 -11.96 -18.19 25.90
C ARG A 375 -11.06 -16.95 26.00
N LEU A 376 -11.00 -16.18 24.91
CA LEU A 376 -10.35 -14.87 24.94
C LEU A 376 -11.18 -13.91 25.82
N ARG A 377 -10.66 -13.61 27.02
CA ARG A 377 -11.06 -12.44 27.81
C ARG A 377 -10.94 -11.20 26.92
N HIS A 378 -12.06 -10.51 26.72
CA HIS A 378 -12.20 -9.28 25.94
C HIS A 378 -11.53 -8.03 26.57
N GLY A 379 -10.44 -8.19 27.32
CA GLY A 379 -9.99 -7.17 28.29
C GLY A 379 -8.54 -6.69 28.23
N ALA A 380 -7.76 -6.94 27.17
CA ALA A 380 -6.33 -6.58 27.16
C ALA A 380 -5.88 -5.83 25.89
N LEU A 381 -6.70 -4.89 25.42
CA LEU A 381 -6.26 -3.84 24.47
C LEU A 381 -6.28 -2.43 25.09
N THR A 382 -6.60 -2.30 26.37
CA THR A 382 -6.44 -1.05 27.12
C THR A 382 -5.13 -1.11 27.90
N GLY A 383 -4.10 -0.47 27.36
CA GLY A 383 -2.84 -0.22 28.06
C GLY A 383 -3.01 0.82 29.17
N GLU A 384 -3.77 0.49 30.20
CA GLU A 384 -3.70 1.13 31.51
C GLU A 384 -3.23 0.10 32.53
N ARG A 385 -1.95 0.20 32.91
CA ARG A 385 -1.45 -0.02 34.28
C ARG A 385 0.01 0.42 34.36
N SER A 386 0.21 1.36 35.30
CA SER A 386 1.42 2.06 35.78
C SER A 386 2.23 2.85 34.76
#